data_AF-A0A0I9SQE4-F1
#
_entry.id   AF-A0A0I9SQE4-F1
#
_cell.length_a   1.000
_cell.length_b   1.000
_cell.length_c   1.000
_cell.angle_alpha   90.00
_cell.angle_beta   90.00
_cell.angle_gamma   90.00
#
_symmetry.space_group_name_H-M   'P 1'
#
loop_
_entity.id
_entity.type
_entity.pdbx_description
1 polymer ?
#
loop_
_entity_poly.entity_id
_entity_poly.type
_entity_poly.pdbx_seq_one_letter_code
_entity_poly.pdbx_strand_id
1 'polypeptide(L)'
;MGQLPGGQQRLFYSFNLEDHVPAQHLLRSIDQCLDLSDLRAYLADFYSPIGRPSIDPELMVRMLVVGYCYGIRSERRLCEEVHLNLAYRWFC
;
A
#
# COMPACT_ATOMS: atom_id res chain seq x y z
N MET A 1 8.11 -45.40 -2.55
CA MET A 1 8.87 -44.91 -3.72
C MET A 1 7.87 -44.53 -4.80
N GLY A 2 7.47 -43.25 -4.84
CA GLY A 2 6.61 -42.70 -5.89
C GLY A 2 7.10 -41.30 -6.20
N GLN A 3 7.97 -41.19 -7.20
CA GLN A 3 8.38 -39.90 -7.74
C GLN A 3 7.18 -39.29 -8.46
N LEU A 4 6.80 -38.06 -8.11
CA LEU A 4 5.96 -37.24 -8.97
C LEU A 4 6.89 -36.46 -9.91
N PRO A 5 6.71 -36.57 -11.24
CA PRO A 5 7.60 -35.96 -12.22
C PRO A 5 7.40 -34.44 -12.23
N GLY A 6 8.52 -33.72 -12.35
CA GLY A 6 8.54 -32.27 -12.49
C GLY A 6 7.72 -31.79 -13.69
N GLY A 7 7.07 -30.64 -13.55
CA GLY A 7 6.51 -29.91 -14.70
C GLY A 7 5.19 -29.17 -14.50
N GLN A 8 4.51 -29.31 -13.36
CA GLN A 8 3.19 -28.69 -13.14
C GLN A 8 3.24 -27.48 -12.19
N GLN A 9 4.20 -26.56 -12.37
CA GLN A 9 4.23 -25.29 -11.62
C GLN A 9 3.92 -24.05 -12.49
N ARG A 10 3.60 -24.22 -13.78
CA ARG A 10 3.49 -23.09 -14.73
C ARG A 10 2.08 -22.55 -14.98
N LEU A 11 1.06 -23.02 -14.27
CA LEU A 11 -0.34 -22.59 -14.51
C LEU A 11 -0.91 -21.66 -13.43
N PHE A 12 -0.19 -21.47 -12.32
CA PHE A 12 -0.58 -20.55 -11.26
C PHE A 12 0.63 -19.72 -10.86
N TYR A 13 0.66 -18.46 -11.28
CA TYR A 13 1.60 -17.47 -10.76
C TYR A 13 0.90 -16.74 -9.61
N SER A 14 1.25 -17.10 -8.38
CA SER A 14 0.83 -16.36 -7.19
C SER A 14 1.79 -15.21 -6.95
N PHE A 15 1.27 -13.98 -6.87
CA PHE A 15 2.04 -12.79 -6.54
C PHE A 15 1.54 -12.24 -5.22
N ASN A 16 2.44 -12.06 -4.25
CA ASN A 16 2.14 -11.50 -2.95
C ASN A 16 3.08 -10.31 -2.71
N LEU A 17 2.51 -9.12 -2.51
CA LEU A 17 3.29 -7.90 -2.26
C LEU A 17 4.17 -8.03 -1.01
N GLU A 18 3.70 -8.78 -0.01
CA GLU A 18 4.41 -9.02 1.25
C GLU A 18 5.80 -9.62 1.02
N ASP A 19 5.89 -10.58 0.09
CA ASP A 19 7.13 -11.31 -0.21
C ASP A 19 8.14 -10.46 -1.02
N HIS A 20 7.67 -9.36 -1.61
CA HIS A 20 8.45 -8.50 -2.49
C HIS A 20 8.95 -7.22 -1.83
N VAL A 21 8.49 -6.89 -0.63
CA VAL A 21 8.99 -5.76 0.15
C VAL A 21 9.99 -6.25 1.22
N PRO A 22 11.29 -5.90 1.13
CA PRO A 22 12.31 -6.35 2.08
C PRO A 22 11.92 -6.09 3.53
N ALA A 23 12.21 -7.03 4.44
CA ALA A 23 11.87 -6.88 5.86
C ALA A 23 12.49 -5.64 6.51
N GLN A 24 13.68 -5.22 6.05
CA GLN A 24 14.38 -4.01 6.54
C GLN A 24 13.98 -2.72 5.82
N HIS A 25 12.91 -2.73 5.01
CA HIS A 25 12.45 -1.56 4.29
C HIS A 25 11.84 -0.51 5.25
N LEU A 26 12.20 0.76 5.09
CA LEU A 26 11.76 1.86 5.97
C LEU A 26 10.23 1.89 6.17
N LEU A 27 9.46 1.71 5.10
CA LEU A 27 8.00 1.72 5.17
C LEU A 27 7.42 0.61 6.06
N ARG A 28 8.12 -0.52 6.24
CA ARG A 28 7.68 -1.56 7.20
C ARG A 28 7.84 -1.08 8.64
N SER A 29 8.94 -0.38 8.93
CA SER A 29 9.17 0.20 10.25
C SER A 29 8.15 1.29 10.56
N ILE A 30 7.80 2.09 9.55
CA ILE A 30 6.77 3.13 9.69
C ILE A 30 5.38 2.50 9.90
N ASP A 31 5.00 1.51 9.09
CA ASP A 31 3.71 0.81 9.19
C ASP A 31 3.48 0.21 10.58
N GLN A 32 4.51 -0.40 11.17
CA GLN A 32 4.46 -0.93 12.55
C GLN A 32 4.16 0.12 13.62
N CYS A 33 4.48 1.39 13.37
CA CYS A 33 4.29 2.49 14.31
C CYS A 33 3.10 3.39 13.96
N LEU A 34 2.52 3.21 12.76
CA LEU A 34 1.49 4.07 12.20
C LEU A 34 0.12 3.44 12.44
N ASP A 35 -0.54 3.81 13.52
CA ASP A 35 -1.92 3.42 13.78
C ASP A 35 -2.89 4.49 13.25
N LEU A 36 -3.71 4.10 12.28
CA LEU A 36 -4.73 4.94 11.63
C LEU A 36 -6.14 4.38 11.79
N SER A 37 -6.32 3.37 12.64
CA SER A 37 -7.57 2.59 12.77
C SER A 37 -8.80 3.47 13.07
N ASP A 38 -8.62 4.50 13.90
CA ASP A 38 -9.71 5.40 14.31
C ASP A 38 -9.87 6.63 13.39
N LEU A 39 -8.94 6.85 12.44
CA LEU A 39 -8.89 8.07 11.63
C LEU A 39 -10.19 8.32 10.88
N ARG A 40 -10.75 7.26 10.29
CA ARG A 40 -11.99 7.36 9.52
C ARG A 40 -13.19 7.71 10.40
N ALA A 41 -13.23 7.24 11.64
CA ALA A 41 -14.29 7.57 12.59
C ALA A 41 -14.22 9.05 12.99
N TYR A 42 -13.02 9.56 13.29
CA TYR A 42 -12.83 10.97 13.62
C TYR A 42 -13.21 11.92 12.48
N LEU A 43 -13.03 11.49 11.23
CA LEU A 43 -13.31 12.31 10.08
C LEU A 43 -14.72 12.12 9.49
N ALA A 44 -15.51 11.18 10.01
CA ALA A 44 -16.78 10.77 9.42
C ALA A 44 -17.75 11.95 9.19
N ASP A 45 -17.86 12.85 10.17
CA ASP A 45 -18.76 14.01 10.12
C ASP A 45 -18.39 15.03 9.03
N PHE A 46 -17.16 14.98 8.50
CA PHE A 46 -16.70 15.89 7.46
C PHE A 46 -16.93 15.34 6.04
N TYR A 47 -17.32 14.07 5.91
CA TYR A 47 -17.58 13.45 4.60
C TYR A 47 -19.07 13.49 4.26
N SER A 48 -19.36 13.94 3.03
CA SER A 48 -20.73 13.91 2.52
C SER A 48 -21.17 12.47 2.24
N PRO A 49 -22.39 12.07 2.66
CA PRO A 49 -22.96 10.79 2.27
C PRO A 49 -23.44 10.76 0.80
N ILE A 50 -23.47 11.92 0.12
CA ILE A 50 -23.94 12.08 -1.25
C ILE A 50 -22.82 12.68 -2.11
N GLY A 51 -22.62 12.13 -3.31
CA GLY A 51 -21.64 12.63 -4.27
C GLY A 51 -20.60 11.58 -4.64
N ARG A 52 -19.47 12.02 -5.20
CA ARG A 52 -18.35 11.14 -5.51
C ARG A 52 -17.65 10.74 -4.20
N PRO A 53 -17.45 9.44 -3.93
CA PRO A 53 -16.68 9.01 -2.77
C PRO A 53 -15.30 9.66 -2.75
N SER A 54 -14.94 10.27 -1.64
CA SER A 54 -13.61 10.79 -1.40
C SER A 54 -12.60 9.64 -1.24
N ILE A 55 -11.31 9.96 -1.41
CA ILE A 55 -10.22 9.03 -1.10
C ILE A 55 -10.29 8.68 0.40
N ASP A 56 -9.99 7.42 0.73
CA ASP A 56 -9.92 6.98 2.13
C ASP A 56 -8.86 7.82 2.89
N PRO A 57 -9.20 8.38 4.07
CA PRO A 57 -8.27 9.23 4.79
C PRO A 57 -6.99 8.49 5.20
N GLU A 58 -7.05 7.19 5.49
CA GLU A 58 -5.88 6.38 5.80
C GLU A 58 -4.93 6.30 4.61
N LEU A 59 -5.48 6.01 3.43
CA LEU A 59 -4.73 5.98 2.17
C LEU A 59 -4.06 7.34 1.90
N MET A 60 -4.80 8.43 2.09
CA MET A 60 -4.27 9.78 1.90
C MET A 60 -3.09 10.07 2.83
N VAL A 61 -3.18 9.71 4.11
CA VAL A 61 -2.07 9.86 5.08
C VAL A 61 -0.87 9.00 4.69
N ARG A 62 -1.08 7.74 4.33
CA ARG A 62 0.00 6.83 3.88
C ARG A 62 0.71 7.37 2.63
N MET A 63 -0.05 7.88 1.65
CA MET A 63 0.53 8.53 0.47
C MET A 63 1.37 9.75 0.85
N LEU A 64 0.88 10.62 1.74
CA LEU A 64 1.63 11.79 2.20
C LEU A 64 2.93 11.39 2.90
N VAL A 65 2.90 10.36 3.75
CA VAL A 65 4.09 9.80 4.41
C VAL A 65 5.13 9.36 3.38
N VAL A 66 4.72 8.62 2.34
CA VAL A 66 5.62 8.25 1.22
C VAL A 66 6.20 9.51 0.57
N GLY A 67 5.36 10.51 0.28
CA GLY A 67 5.79 11.78 -0.31
C GLY A 67 6.86 12.50 0.52
N TYR A 68 6.67 12.56 1.83
CA TYR A 68 7.62 13.21 2.75
C TYR A 68 8.91 12.40 2.93
N CYS A 69 8.83 11.08 3.11
CA CYS A 69 10.00 10.22 3.31
C CYS A 69 10.92 10.17 2.07
N TYR A 70 10.35 10.19 0.87
CA TYR A 70 11.10 10.04 -0.39
C TYR A 70 11.22 11.34 -1.19
N GLY A 71 10.78 12.47 -0.62
CA GLY A 71 10.94 13.79 -1.24
C GLY A 71 10.09 14.02 -2.49
N ILE A 72 8.97 13.31 -2.65
CA ILE A 72 8.05 13.48 -3.77
C ILE A 72 7.11 14.65 -3.46
N ARG A 73 7.37 15.81 -4.07
CA ARG A 73 6.62 17.05 -3.82
C ARG A 73 5.38 17.23 -4.69
N SER A 74 5.30 16.53 -5.81
CA SER A 74 4.15 16.60 -6.72
C SER A 74 3.16 15.50 -6.38
N GLU A 75 1.92 15.87 -6.05
CA GLU A 75 0.84 14.90 -5.80
C GLU A 75 0.58 14.02 -7.03
N ARG A 76 0.61 14.62 -8.23
CA ARG A 76 0.43 13.87 -9.49
C ARG A 76 1.50 12.80 -9.65
N ARG A 77 2.76 13.14 -9.36
CA ARG A 77 3.87 12.19 -9.36
C ARG A 77 3.74 11.17 -8.25
N LEU A 78 3.29 11.56 -7.05
CA LEU A 78 3.07 10.65 -5.93
C LEU A 78 2.06 9.57 -6.30
N CYS A 79 0.94 9.93 -6.92
CA CYS A 79 -0.02 8.96 -7.45
C CYS A 79 0.63 8.00 -8.46
N GLU A 80 1.44 8.52 -9.39
CA GLU A 80 2.17 7.68 -10.36
C GLU A 80 3.16 6.73 -9.69
N GLU A 81 3.94 7.21 -8.72
CA GLU A 81 4.91 6.41 -7.97
C GLU A 81 4.23 5.33 -7.12
N VAL A 82 3.10 5.62 -6.48
CA VAL A 82 2.32 4.61 -5.74
C VAL A 82 1.78 3.53 -6.67
N HIS A 83 1.44 3.87 -7.92
CA HIS A 83 1.00 2.88 -8.90
C HIS A 83 2.12 1.98 -9.41
N LEU A 84 3.35 2.51 -9.50
CA LEU A 84 4.48 1.83 -10.13
C LEU A 84 5.41 1.13 -9.14
N ASN A 85 5.55 1.66 -7.92
CA ASN A 85 6.47 1.16 -6.91
C ASN A 85 5.78 0.15 -5.98
N LEU A 86 6.28 -1.08 -5.96
CA LEU A 86 5.70 -2.18 -5.17
C LEU A 86 5.73 -1.89 -3.67
N ALA A 87 6.78 -1.24 -3.15
CA ALA A 87 6.86 -0.92 -1.73
C ALA A 87 5.87 0.18 -1.34
N TYR A 88 5.64 1.16 -2.22
CA TYR A 88 4.68 2.24 -1.96
C TYR A 88 3.25 1.69 -2.03
N ARG A 89 2.99 0.80 -2.98
CA ARG A 89 1.70 0.11 -3.11
C ARG A 89 1.43 -0.89 -1.99
N TRP A 90 2.47 -1.51 -1.44
CA TRP A 90 2.32 -2.35 -0.26
C TRP A 90 1.99 -1.53 0.99
N PHE A 91 2.58 -0.34 1.10
CA PHE A 91 2.39 0.54 2.25
C PHE A 91 1.07 1.34 2.21
N CYS A 92 0.55 1.64 1.03
CA CYS A 92 -0.68 2.41 0.81
C CYS A 92 -1.89 1.49 0.64
#